data_AF-A0A357V0Q7-F1
#
_entry.id   AF-A0A357V0Q7-F1
#
_cell.length_a   1.000
_cell.length_b   1.000
_cell.length_c   1.000
_cell.angle_alpha   90.00
_cell.angle_beta   90.00
_cell.angle_gamma   90.00
#
_symmetry.space_group_name_H-M   'P 1'
#
loop_
_entity.id
_entity.type
_entity.pdbx_description
1 polymer ?
#
loop_
_entity_poly.entity_id
_entity_poly.type
_entity_poly.pdbx_seq_one_letter_code
_entity_poly.pdbx_strand_id
1 'polypeptide(L)'
;TSNGMLLSEREMGLSDEHDGIVELPADAEVGARAVDVMGLADPVIEIAITPNRGDCLGVRGIARDLAASGLGSLKPLDTSPVQGTFESPLRFDVDLPAD
;
A
#
# COMPACT_ATOMS: atom_id res chain seq x y z
N THR A 1 32.80 4.99 24.66
CA THR A 1 32.70 5.58 23.30
C THR A 1 31.37 5.17 22.71
N SER A 2 30.66 6.09 22.07
CA SER A 2 29.49 5.74 21.23
C SER A 2 29.97 5.54 19.80
N ASN A 3 29.63 4.41 19.18
CA ASN A 3 30.08 4.02 17.84
C ASN A 3 28.92 3.92 16.83
N GLY A 4 27.80 4.57 17.12
CA GLY A 4 26.60 4.54 16.29
C GLY A 4 25.45 5.33 16.91
N MET A 5 24.33 5.36 16.20
CA MET A 5 23.11 6.07 16.59
C MET A 5 21.90 5.26 16.14
N LEU A 6 20.88 5.22 17.00
CA LEU A 6 19.56 4.73 16.64
C LEU A 6 18.78 5.92 16.07
N LEU A 7 18.13 5.75 14.92
CA LEU A 7 17.51 6.83 14.16
C LEU A 7 15.99 6.84 14.35
N SER A 8 15.43 8.04 14.34
CA SER A 8 14.00 8.34 14.18
C SER A 8 13.60 8.41 12.69
N GLU A 9 12.29 8.38 12.40
CA GLU A 9 11.78 8.53 11.02
C GLU A 9 12.19 9.86 10.39
N ARG A 10 12.20 10.94 11.19
CA ARG A 10 12.65 12.26 10.78
C ARG A 10 14.13 12.30 10.40
N GLU A 11 15.00 11.68 11.19
CA GLU A 11 16.44 11.64 10.88
C GLU A 11 16.73 10.83 9.62
N MET A 12 15.84 9.91 9.26
CA MET A 12 15.88 9.13 8.02
C MET A 12 15.18 9.83 6.84
N GLY A 13 14.47 10.95 7.07
CA GLY A 13 13.74 11.68 6.04
C GLY A 13 12.47 10.97 5.54
N LEU A 14 11.87 10.11 6.37
CA LEU A 14 10.67 9.34 6.01
C LEU A 14 9.37 10.03 6.41
N SER A 15 9.39 10.79 7.50
CA SER A 15 8.24 11.45 8.10
C SER A 15 8.70 12.67 8.89
N ASP A 16 7.77 13.53 9.28
CA ASP A 16 8.02 14.62 10.25
C ASP A 16 7.94 14.15 11.72
N GLU A 17 7.60 12.86 11.92
CA GLU A 17 7.53 12.17 13.22
C GLU A 17 8.89 12.17 13.93
N HIS A 18 8.91 12.65 15.18
CA HIS A 18 10.12 12.80 15.98
C HIS A 18 9.96 12.34 17.43
N ASP A 19 8.89 11.61 17.73
CA ASP A 19 8.56 11.17 19.09
C ASP A 19 9.42 9.98 19.58
N GLY A 20 10.23 9.36 18.71
CA GLY A 20 11.08 8.23 19.11
C GLY A 20 11.94 7.60 18.02
N ILE A 21 12.53 6.46 18.38
CA ILE A 21 13.35 5.61 17.49
C ILE A 21 12.41 4.79 16.59
N VAL A 22 12.80 4.56 15.34
CA VAL A 22 12.06 3.68 14.44
C VAL A 22 11.93 2.27 15.03
N GLU A 23 10.69 1.80 15.16
CA GLU A 23 10.40 0.42 15.55
C GLU A 23 10.36 -0.49 14.32
N LEU A 24 11.23 -1.49 14.29
CA LEU A 24 11.25 -2.51 13.23
C LEU A 24 10.42 -3.73 13.64
N PRO A 25 9.95 -4.55 12.67
CA PRO A 25 9.32 -5.84 12.96
C PRO A 25 10.18 -6.69 13.90
N ALA A 26 9.53 -7.42 14.81
CA ALA A 26 10.22 -8.23 15.81
C ALA A 26 11.10 -9.34 15.21
N ASP A 27 10.82 -9.75 13.97
CA ASP A 27 11.54 -10.75 13.19
C ASP A 27 12.56 -10.15 12.21
N ALA A 28 12.86 -8.85 12.30
CA ALA A 28 13.87 -8.20 11.47
C ALA A 28 15.27 -8.79 11.70
N GLU A 29 15.93 -9.19 10.61
CA GLU A 29 17.28 -9.77 10.67
C GLU A 29 18.33 -8.70 11.03
N VAL A 30 19.06 -8.91 12.12
CA VAL A 30 20.12 -8.00 12.57
C VAL A 30 21.26 -7.98 11.56
N GLY A 31 21.64 -6.78 11.11
CA GLY A 31 22.68 -6.58 10.09
C GLY A 31 22.14 -6.47 8.67
N ALA A 32 20.85 -6.76 8.44
CA ALA A 32 20.19 -6.45 7.19
C ALA A 32 20.13 -4.93 6.97
N ARG A 33 20.07 -4.52 5.70
CA ARG A 33 19.91 -3.11 5.34
C ARG A 33 18.52 -2.64 5.78
N ALA A 34 18.46 -1.56 6.56
CA ALA A 34 17.20 -1.02 7.07
C ALA A 34 16.18 -0.71 5.96
N VAL A 35 16.63 -0.16 4.82
CA VAL A 35 15.76 0.13 3.66
C VAL A 35 15.09 -1.11 3.07
N ASP A 36 15.75 -2.28 3.13
CA ASP A 36 15.20 -3.53 2.61
C ASP A 36 14.20 -4.12 3.62
N VAL A 37 14.52 -4.05 4.93
CA VAL A 37 13.62 -4.47 6.02
C VAL A 37 12.32 -3.65 6.03
N MET A 38 12.43 -2.34 5.78
CA MET A 38 11.29 -1.41 5.79
C MET A 38 10.52 -1.41 4.46
N GLY A 39 10.97 -2.13 3.44
CA GLY A 39 10.33 -2.15 2.12
C GLY A 39 10.42 -0.80 1.37
N LEU A 40 11.40 0.03 1.69
CA LEU A 40 11.59 1.37 1.12
C LEU A 40 12.47 1.38 -0.14
N ALA A 41 13.03 0.23 -0.51
CA ALA A 41 13.86 0.07 -1.70
C ALA A 41 13.05 -0.06 -3.00
N ASP A 42 11.95 0.69 -3.15
CA ASP A 42 11.06 0.66 -4.32
C ASP A 42 10.86 2.09 -4.89
N PRO A 43 11.00 2.32 -6.21
CA PRO A 43 10.76 3.62 -6.79
C PRO A 43 9.30 4.06 -6.72
N VAL A 44 9.09 5.36 -6.48
CA VAL A 44 7.79 6.01 -6.62
C VAL A 44 7.64 6.54 -8.05
N ILE A 45 6.60 6.10 -8.75
CA ILE A 45 6.31 6.52 -10.13
C ILE A 45 5.03 7.36 -10.13
N GLU A 46 5.15 8.62 -10.54
CA GLU A 46 4.01 9.51 -10.75
C GLU A 46 3.57 9.50 -12.21
N ILE A 47 2.27 9.32 -12.46
CA ILE A 47 1.70 9.19 -13.80
C ILE A 47 0.55 10.20 -13.97
N ALA A 48 0.62 11.01 -15.02
CA ALA A 48 -0.48 11.86 -15.43
C ALA A 48 -1.52 11.05 -16.22
N ILE A 49 -2.70 10.82 -15.62
CA ILE A 49 -3.79 10.03 -16.22
C ILE A 49 -4.71 10.93 -17.03
N THR A 50 -5.03 10.52 -18.27
CA THR A 50 -5.99 11.21 -19.13
C THR A 50 -7.44 10.83 -18.77
N PRO A 51 -8.45 11.69 -19.04
CA PRO A 51 -9.84 11.45 -18.62
C PRO A 51 -10.46 10.13 -19.12
N ASN A 52 -9.98 9.59 -20.24
CA ASN A 52 -10.44 8.33 -20.82
C ASN A 52 -9.85 7.07 -20.13
N ARG A 53 -8.93 7.21 -19.17
CA ARG A 53 -8.25 6.10 -18.47
C ARG A 53 -8.55 6.08 -16.97
N GLY A 54 -9.84 6.27 -16.61
CA GLY A 54 -10.30 6.18 -15.22
C GLY A 54 -10.03 4.82 -14.57
N ASP A 55 -9.86 3.76 -15.36
CA ASP A 55 -9.44 2.44 -14.92
C ASP A 55 -8.05 2.45 -14.26
N CYS A 56 -7.16 3.36 -14.66
CA CYS A 56 -5.79 3.48 -14.15
C CYS A 56 -5.63 4.37 -12.91
N LEU A 57 -6.73 4.80 -12.27
CA LEU A 57 -6.69 5.56 -11.01
C LEU A 57 -6.37 4.69 -9.77
N GLY A 58 -6.09 3.41 -9.95
CA GLY A 58 -5.66 2.52 -8.88
C GLY A 58 -4.59 1.53 -9.34
N VAL A 59 -3.84 0.99 -8.39
CA VAL A 59 -2.71 0.06 -8.62
C VAL A 59 -3.11 -1.13 -9.49
N ARG A 60 -4.31 -1.71 -9.26
CA ARG A 60 -4.79 -2.85 -10.03
C ARG A 60 -5.05 -2.52 -11.51
N GLY A 61 -5.52 -1.31 -11.80
CA GLY A 61 -5.76 -0.85 -13.17
C GLY A 61 -4.48 -0.72 -13.95
N ILE A 62 -3.49 -0.05 -13.35
CA ILE A 62 -2.13 0.08 -13.90
C ILE A 62 -1.52 -1.31 -14.12
N ALA A 63 -1.57 -2.19 -13.11
CA ALA A 63 -1.05 -3.55 -13.23
C ALA A 63 -1.74 -4.38 -14.34
N ARG A 64 -3.05 -4.17 -14.57
CA ARG A 64 -3.80 -4.82 -15.65
C ARG A 64 -3.34 -4.32 -17.02
N ASP A 65 -3.13 -3.02 -17.18
CA ASP A 65 -2.63 -2.41 -18.42
C ASP A 65 -1.20 -2.87 -18.74
N LEU A 66 -0.33 -2.92 -17.72
CA LEU A 66 1.02 -3.48 -17.84
C LEU A 66 1.01 -4.95 -18.25
N ALA A 67 0.18 -5.78 -17.62
CA ALA A 67 0.03 -7.19 -18.00
C ALA A 67 -0.50 -7.34 -19.45
N ALA A 68 -1.44 -6.50 -19.86
CA ALA A 68 -1.97 -6.49 -21.23
C ALA A 68 -0.92 -6.05 -22.27
N SER A 69 0.01 -5.17 -21.89
CA SER A 69 1.16 -4.78 -22.74
C SER A 69 2.30 -5.81 -22.75
N GLY A 70 2.17 -6.92 -22.01
CA GLY A 70 3.14 -8.01 -21.97
C GLY A 70 4.15 -7.91 -20.82
N LEU A 71 3.97 -6.97 -19.89
CA LEU A 71 4.82 -6.83 -18.71
C LEU A 71 4.23 -7.57 -17.51
N GLY A 72 4.89 -8.65 -17.12
CA GLY A 72 4.54 -9.43 -15.93
C GLY A 72 3.23 -10.21 -16.09
N SER A 73 2.60 -10.53 -14.95
CA SER A 73 1.31 -11.21 -14.90
C SER A 73 0.39 -10.55 -13.89
N LEU A 74 -0.90 -10.42 -14.22
CA LEU A 74 -1.87 -9.82 -13.33
C LEU A 74 -2.20 -10.79 -12.19
N LYS A 75 -1.92 -10.37 -10.95
CA LYS A 75 -2.27 -11.16 -9.76
C LYS A 75 -3.80 -11.33 -9.65
N PRO A 76 -4.31 -12.54 -9.38
CA PRO A 76 -5.73 -12.76 -9.15
C PRO A 76 -6.18 -11.98 -7.90
N LEU A 77 -7.41 -11.48 -7.93
CA LEU A 77 -8.00 -10.81 -6.77
C LEU A 77 -8.61 -11.88 -5.87
N ASP A 78 -8.34 -11.82 -4.57
CA ASP A 78 -9.09 -12.61 -3.61
C ASP A 78 -10.48 -11.98 -3.45
N THR A 79 -11.49 -12.71 -3.92
CA THR A 79 -12.90 -12.34 -3.81
C THR A 79 -13.66 -13.35 -2.96
N SER A 80 -12.95 -14.07 -2.08
CA SER A 80 -13.60 -14.99 -1.15
C SER A 80 -14.54 -14.20 -0.23
N PRO A 81 -15.80 -14.64 -0.07
CA PRO A 81 -16.75 -13.94 0.77
C PRO A 81 -16.36 -14.11 2.25
N VAL A 82 -16.30 -12.99 2.97
CA VAL A 82 -16.17 -13.00 4.43
C VAL A 82 -17.55 -13.27 5.03
N GLN A 83 -17.70 -14.37 5.77
CA GLN A 83 -18.98 -14.75 6.35
C GLN A 83 -19.37 -13.79 7.49
N GLY A 84 -20.60 -13.28 7.43
CA GLY A 84 -21.17 -12.48 8.51
C GLY A 84 -21.43 -13.34 9.75
N THR A 85 -21.12 -12.79 10.92
CA THR A 85 -21.32 -13.47 12.21
C THR A 85 -22.60 -13.07 12.93
N PHE A 86 -23.29 -12.04 12.46
CA PHE A 86 -24.54 -11.53 13.03
C PHE A 86 -25.37 -10.81 11.96
N GLU A 87 -26.64 -10.56 12.28
CA GLU A 87 -27.54 -9.78 11.42
C GLU A 87 -27.20 -8.29 11.48
N SER A 88 -27.03 -7.64 10.33
CA SER A 88 -26.74 -6.20 10.27
C SER A 88 -27.85 -5.39 10.97
N PRO A 89 -27.51 -4.51 11.92
CA PRO A 89 -28.50 -3.64 12.57
C PRO A 89 -28.95 -2.49 11.66
N LEU A 90 -28.24 -2.24 10.56
CA LEU A 90 -28.54 -1.19 9.59
C LEU A 90 -29.36 -1.77 8.44
N ARG A 91 -30.46 -1.08 8.11
CA ARG A 91 -31.24 -1.30 6.89
C ARG A 91 -30.85 -0.22 5.89
N PHE A 92 -30.48 -0.64 4.68
CA PHE A 92 -30.15 0.25 3.58
C PHE A 92 -31.32 0.23 2.58
N ASP A 93 -31.82 1.42 2.25
CA ASP A 93 -32.86 1.64 1.25
C ASP A 93 -32.30 2.58 0.19
N VAL A 94 -32.56 2.28 -1.08
CA VAL A 94 -32.07 3.05 -2.22
C VAL A 94 -33.27 3.63 -2.95
N ASP A 95 -33.58 4.88 -2.65
CA ASP A 95 -34.61 5.65 -3.35
C ASP A 95 -34.00 6.32 -4.57
N LEU A 96 -33.78 5.54 -5.62
CA LEU A 96 -33.41 6.05 -6.94
C LEU A 96 -34.66 6.21 -7.78
N PRO A 97 -34.79 7.33 -8.53
CA PRO A 97 -35.83 7.44 -9.54
C PRO A 97 -35.70 6.30 -10.54
N ALA A 98 -36.83 5.82 -11.07
CA ALA A 98 -36.82 4.87 -12.17
C ALA A 98 -36.32 5.59 -13.44
N ASP A 99 -34.99 5.65 -13.62
CA ASP A 99 -34.24 5.75 -14.89
C ASP A 99 -32.72 5.72 -14.61
#